data_AF-A0A1H2BGA4-F1
#
_entry.id   AF-A0A1H2BGA4-F1
#
_cell.length_a   1.000
_cell.length_b   1.000
_cell.length_c   1.000
_cell.angle_alpha   90.00
_cell.angle_beta   90.00
_cell.angle_gamma   90.00
#
_symmetry.space_group_name_H-M   'P 1'
#
loop_
_entity.id
_entity.type
_entity.pdbx_description
1 polymer ?
#
loop_
_entity_poly.entity_id
_entity_poly.type
_entity_poly.pdbx_seq_one_letter_code
_entity_poly.pdbx_strand_id
1 'polypeptide(L)'
;MQSIALVLLLCGMSLGGASLYVGLPVAVLIIWLPRLRSRASVDSTPVDNSSAIAELTRDLSYTTSHNALSAAGVAFSVKQLAEKVQSQLDAAKRIVSNAEVMISTEQATSTLSREALSAASEAHQSSAAGRTELIESISRMHQLSERASASRELIEALSLRSDDIQRVTLVIQSIASQTNLLALNAAIEAARAGEHGRGFAVVADEVRGLAARTATATGEVGEMVADIQQRTAQVVEQIRQLSGDLDVGVQQVEHTGQHLDNIARLAAGVEQQVGEIARGAETNREQLDSLFHAIEQMRSDLAISDEQTRRLAEAAVQMEGQAETISERLAEVGLDDYHQRIYDLAREGASQIAARFEADVDQGRVSLDDLFDRNYQAIAHTAPAKFQTRFDRYTDQVLPAIQEPLLPRHEGLVFAIACTQQGYVPTHNAVFSQPLTGDPQVDTVQNRTKRKFADRTGIRCGSHQQLVLLQTYTRDTGELMHDLSVPIMLKGRHWGGLRLGYKPEKPR
;
A
#
# COMPACT_ATOMS: atom_id res chain seq x y z
N MET A 1 -84.01 -38.36 -11.30
CA MET A 1 -84.36 -39.33 -12.37
C MET A 1 -84.31 -40.78 -11.91
N GLN A 2 -83.26 -41.21 -11.21
CA GLN A 2 -83.13 -42.60 -10.72
C GLN A 2 -84.28 -43.02 -9.78
N SER A 3 -84.72 -42.13 -8.89
CA SER A 3 -85.83 -42.42 -7.95
C SER A 3 -87.20 -42.52 -8.64
N ILE A 4 -87.42 -41.78 -9.73
CA ILE A 4 -88.69 -41.80 -10.49
C ILE A 4 -88.77 -43.09 -11.34
N ALA A 5 -87.66 -43.52 -11.92
CA ALA A 5 -87.58 -44.78 -12.67
C ALA A 5 -87.82 -46.01 -11.78
N LEU A 6 -87.34 -45.97 -10.53
CA LEU A 6 -87.57 -47.05 -9.55
C LEU A 6 -89.03 -47.13 -9.12
N VAL A 7 -89.70 -45.99 -8.90
CA VAL A 7 -91.12 -45.93 -8.52
C VAL A 7 -92.02 -46.41 -9.66
N LEU A 8 -91.74 -46.05 -10.91
CA LEU A 8 -92.50 -46.54 -12.08
C LEU A 8 -92.33 -48.06 -12.29
N LEU A 9 -91.14 -48.59 -12.02
CA LEU A 9 -90.88 -50.03 -12.14
C LEU A 9 -91.60 -50.83 -11.03
N LEU A 10 -91.62 -50.32 -9.80
CA LEU A 10 -92.37 -50.92 -8.69
C LEU A 10 -93.90 -50.82 -8.88
N CYS A 11 -94.41 -49.69 -9.41
CA CYS A 11 -95.83 -49.55 -9.75
C CYS A 11 -96.25 -50.49 -10.90
N GLY A 12 -95.42 -50.67 -11.93
CA GLY A 12 -95.67 -51.62 -13.02
C GLY A 12 -95.70 -53.09 -12.57
N MET A 13 -94.89 -53.43 -11.56
CA MET A 13 -94.90 -54.76 -10.93
C MET A 13 -96.15 -54.99 -10.06
N SER A 14 -96.63 -53.95 -9.37
CA SER A 14 -97.79 -54.03 -8.48
C SER A 14 -99.14 -54.08 -9.19
N LEU A 15 -99.28 -53.46 -10.37
CA LEU A 15 -100.58 -53.30 -11.04
C LEU A 15 -100.77 -54.19 -12.28
N GLY A 16 -99.70 -54.76 -12.84
CA GLY A 16 -99.75 -55.46 -14.14
C GLY A 16 -99.23 -56.90 -14.18
N GLY A 17 -98.77 -57.47 -13.05
CA GLY A 17 -98.24 -58.84 -13.04
C GLY A 17 -96.99 -59.05 -13.91
N ALA A 18 -96.24 -57.98 -14.21
CA ALA A 18 -95.05 -58.04 -15.04
C ALA A 18 -93.85 -58.61 -14.25
N SER A 19 -93.19 -59.62 -14.83
CA SER A 19 -92.00 -60.26 -14.28
C SER A 19 -90.77 -59.34 -14.30
N LEU A 20 -89.92 -59.45 -13.26
CA LEU A 20 -88.68 -58.67 -13.08
C LEU A 20 -87.78 -58.65 -14.34
N TYR A 21 -87.83 -59.72 -15.14
CA TYR A 21 -87.04 -59.89 -16.36
C TYR A 21 -87.42 -58.94 -17.51
N VAL A 22 -88.63 -58.36 -17.50
CA VAL A 22 -89.09 -57.40 -18.54
C VAL A 22 -88.89 -55.95 -18.11
N GLY A 23 -89.04 -55.64 -16.82
CA GLY A 23 -88.94 -54.26 -16.31
C GLY A 23 -87.50 -53.72 -16.26
N LEU A 24 -86.54 -54.57 -15.89
CA LEU A 24 -85.15 -54.19 -15.70
C LEU A 24 -84.46 -53.67 -17.00
N PRO A 25 -84.59 -54.32 -18.17
CA PRO A 25 -83.97 -53.81 -19.40
C PRO A 25 -84.59 -52.48 -19.90
N VAL A 26 -85.88 -52.25 -19.68
CA VAL A 26 -86.55 -50.99 -20.07
C VAL A 26 -86.10 -49.81 -19.20
N ALA A 27 -85.94 -50.02 -17.90
CA ALA A 27 -85.41 -49.00 -17.00
C ALA A 27 -83.94 -48.66 -17.30
N VAL A 28 -83.12 -49.67 -17.63
CA VAL A 28 -81.73 -49.46 -18.08
C VAL A 28 -81.69 -48.65 -19.38
N LEU A 29 -82.56 -48.95 -20.35
CA LEU A 29 -82.70 -48.18 -21.60
C LEU A 29 -83.08 -46.72 -21.35
N ILE A 30 -84.09 -46.45 -20.51
CA ILE A 30 -84.53 -45.07 -20.22
C ILE A 30 -83.47 -44.26 -19.47
N ILE A 31 -82.70 -44.89 -18.58
CA ILE A 31 -81.61 -44.23 -17.84
C ILE A 31 -80.40 -43.95 -18.76
N TRP A 32 -80.12 -44.81 -19.73
CA TRP A 32 -78.97 -44.67 -20.64
C TRP A 32 -79.26 -43.92 -21.95
N LEU A 33 -80.51 -43.81 -22.39
CA LEU A 33 -80.90 -43.09 -23.61
C LEU A 33 -80.47 -41.60 -23.63
N PRO A 34 -80.56 -40.84 -22.52
CA PRO A 34 -80.06 -39.46 -22.48
C PRO A 34 -78.53 -39.39 -22.56
N ARG A 35 -77.82 -40.42 -22.07
CA ARG A 35 -76.35 -40.51 -22.14
C ARG A 35 -75.85 -40.93 -23.52
N LEU A 36 -76.63 -41.73 -24.25
CA LEU A 36 -76.32 -42.13 -25.64
C LEU A 36 -76.64 -41.04 -26.68
N ARG A 37 -77.52 -40.07 -26.36
CA ARG A 37 -77.80 -38.90 -27.21
C ARG A 37 -76.87 -37.71 -26.98
N SER A 38 -76.05 -37.72 -25.92
CA SER A 38 -74.97 -36.73 -25.72
C SER A 38 -73.69 -37.15 -26.45
N ARG A 39 -73.79 -37.49 -27.73
CA ARG A 39 -72.70 -37.28 -28.68
C ARG A 39 -72.86 -35.87 -29.20
N ALA A 40 -72.43 -34.90 -28.39
CA ALA A 40 -72.06 -33.61 -28.92
C ALA A 40 -71.06 -33.89 -30.04
N SER A 41 -71.36 -33.35 -31.21
CA SER A 41 -70.41 -33.23 -32.31
C SER A 41 -69.06 -32.81 -31.74
N VAL A 42 -68.08 -33.72 -31.82
CA VAL A 42 -66.68 -33.32 -31.76
C VAL A 42 -66.49 -32.53 -33.05
N ASP A 43 -66.73 -31.22 -32.98
CA ASP A 43 -66.02 -30.31 -33.85
C ASP A 43 -64.55 -30.59 -33.59
N SER A 44 -63.93 -31.30 -34.53
CA SER A 44 -62.48 -31.35 -34.63
C SER A 44 -62.03 -29.94 -35.02
N THR A 45 -62.00 -29.01 -34.06
CA THR A 45 -61.00 -27.96 -34.14
C THR A 45 -59.66 -28.69 -34.12
N PRO A 46 -58.82 -28.57 -35.15
CA PRO A 46 -57.50 -29.16 -35.09
C PRO A 46 -56.84 -28.59 -33.83
N VAL A 47 -56.36 -29.47 -32.94
CA VAL A 47 -55.39 -29.03 -31.94
C VAL A 47 -54.28 -28.40 -32.75
N ASP A 48 -54.13 -27.10 -32.56
CA ASP A 48 -53.16 -26.29 -33.27
C ASP A 48 -51.77 -26.70 -32.78
N ASN A 49 -51.26 -27.83 -33.27
CA ASN A 49 -49.91 -28.30 -32.96
C ASN A 49 -48.85 -27.23 -33.28
N SER A 50 -49.17 -26.28 -34.17
CA SER A 50 -48.39 -25.07 -34.41
C SER A 50 -48.25 -24.20 -33.17
N SER A 51 -49.29 -24.04 -32.34
CA SER A 51 -49.25 -23.17 -31.17
C SER A 51 -48.40 -23.75 -30.04
N ALA A 52 -48.47 -25.07 -29.81
CA ALA A 52 -47.65 -25.74 -28.79
C ALA A 52 -46.16 -25.81 -29.20
N ILE A 53 -45.88 -26.03 -30.49
CA ILE A 53 -44.52 -25.95 -31.02
C ILE A 53 -44.00 -24.52 -30.92
N ALA A 54 -44.82 -23.50 -31.24
CA ALA A 54 -44.42 -22.10 -31.12
C ALA A 54 -44.11 -21.70 -29.67
N GLU A 55 -44.89 -22.16 -28.68
CA GLU A 55 -44.65 -21.90 -27.26
C GLU A 55 -43.36 -22.55 -26.76
N LEU A 56 -43.12 -23.82 -27.12
CA LEU A 56 -41.88 -24.52 -26.76
C LEU A 56 -40.65 -23.88 -27.40
N THR A 57 -40.74 -23.51 -28.68
CA THR A 57 -39.66 -22.82 -29.38
C THR A 57 -39.39 -21.45 -28.77
N ARG A 58 -40.42 -20.72 -28.36
CA ARG A 58 -40.27 -19.45 -27.64
C ARG A 58 -39.55 -19.63 -26.30
N ASP A 59 -39.94 -20.62 -25.51
CA ASP A 59 -39.31 -20.89 -24.21
C ASP A 59 -37.84 -21.36 -24.37
N LEU A 60 -37.58 -22.20 -25.36
CA LEU A 60 -36.22 -22.69 -25.65
C LEU A 60 -35.34 -21.57 -26.22
N SER A 61 -35.89 -20.69 -27.06
CA SER A 61 -35.22 -19.50 -27.60
C SER A 61 -34.87 -18.51 -26.48
N TYR A 62 -35.81 -18.23 -25.59
CA TYR A 62 -35.58 -17.40 -24.40
C TYR A 62 -34.49 -17.99 -23.50
N THR A 63 -34.58 -19.28 -23.18
CA THR A 63 -33.61 -19.97 -22.31
C THR A 63 -32.22 -20.04 -22.96
N THR A 64 -32.15 -20.25 -24.27
CA THR A 64 -30.89 -20.29 -25.02
C THR A 64 -30.22 -18.92 -25.05
N SER A 65 -31.01 -17.88 -25.32
CA SER A 65 -30.57 -16.48 -25.22
C SER A 65 -30.08 -16.16 -23.81
N HIS A 66 -30.82 -16.55 -22.76
CA HIS A 66 -30.42 -16.35 -21.38
C HIS A 66 -29.11 -17.07 -21.00
N ASN A 67 -28.92 -18.30 -21.47
CA ASN A 67 -27.70 -19.07 -21.25
C ASN A 67 -26.50 -18.43 -21.97
N ALA A 68 -26.69 -17.98 -23.20
CA ALA A 68 -25.64 -17.29 -23.95
C ALA A 68 -25.25 -15.95 -23.29
N LEU A 69 -26.24 -15.19 -22.81
CA LEU A 69 -26.04 -13.95 -22.04
C LEU A 69 -25.23 -14.22 -20.76
N SER A 70 -25.61 -15.27 -20.02
CA SER A 70 -24.93 -15.66 -18.79
C SER A 70 -23.50 -16.11 -19.06
N ALA A 71 -23.27 -16.91 -20.10
CA ALA A 71 -21.95 -17.37 -20.50
C ALA A 71 -21.02 -16.21 -20.86
N ALA A 72 -21.50 -15.24 -21.64
CA ALA A 72 -20.72 -14.05 -22.00
C ALA A 72 -20.39 -13.17 -20.79
N GLY A 73 -21.31 -13.06 -19.81
CA GLY A 73 -21.08 -12.38 -18.54
C GLY A 73 -20.02 -13.08 -17.67
N VAL A 74 -20.04 -14.43 -17.62
CA VAL A 74 -19.01 -15.23 -16.95
C VAL A 74 -17.66 -15.05 -17.61
N ALA A 75 -17.57 -15.13 -18.95
CA ALA A 75 -16.31 -14.96 -19.68
C ALA A 75 -15.64 -13.60 -19.41
N PHE A 76 -16.44 -12.54 -19.37
CA PHE A 76 -15.96 -11.20 -19.00
C PHE A 76 -15.43 -11.16 -17.56
N SER A 77 -16.19 -11.73 -16.62
CA SER A 77 -15.80 -11.77 -15.20
C SER A 77 -14.53 -12.57 -14.97
N VAL A 78 -14.35 -13.68 -15.70
CA VAL A 78 -13.16 -14.53 -15.69
C VAL A 78 -11.92 -13.76 -16.16
N LYS A 79 -12.04 -12.95 -17.23
CA LYS A 79 -10.94 -12.11 -17.69
C LYS A 79 -10.50 -11.11 -16.61
N GLN A 80 -11.46 -10.43 -15.98
CA GLN A 80 -11.16 -9.50 -14.88
C GLN A 80 -10.54 -10.20 -13.67
N LEU A 81 -10.99 -11.43 -13.37
CA LEU A 81 -10.43 -12.23 -12.29
C LEU A 81 -8.98 -12.63 -12.58
N ALA A 82 -8.66 -13.07 -13.80
CA ALA A 82 -7.29 -13.40 -14.21
C ALA A 82 -6.33 -12.20 -14.06
N GLU A 83 -6.75 -11.01 -14.51
CA GLU A 83 -5.97 -9.77 -14.33
C GLU A 83 -5.72 -9.46 -12.84
N LYS A 84 -6.73 -9.65 -11.98
CA LYS A 84 -6.60 -9.46 -10.54
C LYS A 84 -5.66 -10.48 -9.87
N VAL A 85 -5.76 -11.77 -10.24
CA VAL A 85 -4.87 -12.83 -9.74
C VAL A 85 -3.41 -12.50 -10.08
N GLN A 86 -3.14 -12.07 -11.31
CA GLN A 86 -1.79 -11.65 -11.72
C GLN A 86 -1.29 -10.44 -10.90
N SER A 87 -2.13 -9.43 -10.70
CA SER A 87 -1.79 -8.27 -9.86
C SER A 87 -1.49 -8.67 -8.41
N GLN A 88 -2.22 -9.65 -7.86
CA GLN A 88 -1.98 -10.15 -6.51
C GLN A 88 -0.66 -10.92 -6.40
N LEU A 89 -0.29 -11.72 -7.42
CA LEU A 89 1.02 -12.38 -7.47
C LEU A 89 2.17 -11.38 -7.46
N ASP A 90 2.07 -10.29 -8.22
CA ASP A 90 3.11 -9.25 -8.24
C ASP A 90 3.15 -8.44 -6.94
N ALA A 91 2.00 -8.26 -6.27
CA ALA A 91 1.97 -7.72 -4.90
C ALA A 91 2.69 -8.66 -3.92
N ALA A 92 2.42 -9.97 -3.95
CA ALA A 92 3.08 -10.94 -3.09
C ALA A 92 4.62 -10.95 -3.28
N LYS A 93 5.11 -10.91 -4.53
CA LYS A 93 6.56 -10.81 -4.82
C LYS A 93 7.19 -9.56 -4.20
N ARG A 94 6.51 -8.41 -4.28
CA ARG A 94 7.00 -7.17 -3.66
C ARG A 94 7.06 -7.27 -2.14
N ILE A 95 6.08 -7.92 -1.52
CA ILE A 95 6.09 -8.11 -0.07
C ILE A 95 7.26 -9.01 0.36
N VAL A 96 7.55 -10.10 -0.38
CA VAL A 96 8.73 -10.95 -0.12
C VAL A 96 10.02 -10.14 -0.20
N SER A 97 10.20 -9.36 -1.27
CA SER A 97 11.40 -8.53 -1.43
C SER A 97 11.55 -7.50 -0.30
N ASN A 98 10.46 -6.87 0.14
CA ASN A 98 10.48 -5.96 1.29
C ASN A 98 10.82 -6.69 2.59
N ALA A 99 10.34 -7.93 2.78
CA ALA A 99 10.66 -8.75 3.93
C ALA A 99 12.15 -9.10 3.99
N GLU A 100 12.79 -9.41 2.86
CA GLU A 100 14.25 -9.64 2.78
C GLU A 100 15.06 -8.40 3.20
N VAL A 101 14.66 -7.21 2.75
CA VAL A 101 15.28 -5.95 3.17
C VAL A 101 15.12 -5.76 4.69
N MET A 102 13.95 -6.09 5.23
CA MET A 102 13.70 -5.99 6.67
C MET A 102 14.59 -6.96 7.48
N ILE A 103 14.79 -8.20 7.02
CA ILE A 103 15.76 -9.14 7.64
C ILE A 103 17.16 -8.54 7.67
N SER A 104 17.63 -7.96 6.56
CA SER A 104 18.96 -7.34 6.51
C SER A 104 19.07 -6.14 7.46
N THR A 105 17.98 -5.39 7.60
CA THR A 105 17.91 -4.24 8.52
C THR A 105 17.95 -4.70 9.96
N GLU A 106 17.23 -5.76 10.33
CA GLU A 106 17.27 -6.34 11.68
C GLU A 106 18.67 -6.84 12.06
N GLN A 107 19.37 -7.48 11.12
CA GLN A 107 20.74 -7.93 11.35
C GLN A 107 21.70 -6.75 11.59
N ALA A 108 21.55 -5.67 10.83
CA ALA A 108 22.32 -4.44 11.02
C ALA A 108 21.99 -3.79 12.38
N THR A 109 20.71 -3.68 12.72
CA THR A 109 20.23 -3.17 14.02
C THR A 109 20.81 -3.97 15.18
N SER A 110 20.83 -5.31 15.10
CA SER A 110 21.43 -6.18 16.12
C SER A 110 22.92 -5.91 16.31
N THR A 111 23.65 -5.64 15.22
CA THR A 111 25.10 -5.38 15.27
C THR A 111 25.37 -4.01 15.91
N LEU A 112 24.69 -2.96 15.43
CA LEU A 112 24.79 -1.61 15.99
C LEU A 112 24.36 -1.55 17.46
N SER A 113 23.34 -2.31 17.83
CA SER A 113 22.90 -2.43 19.22
C SER A 113 23.99 -3.01 20.13
N ARG A 114 24.69 -4.05 19.66
CA ARG A 114 25.82 -4.64 20.42
C ARG A 114 26.99 -3.67 20.56
N GLU A 115 27.31 -2.92 19.51
CA GLU A 115 28.34 -1.88 19.55
C GLU A 115 27.98 -0.77 20.52
N ALA A 116 26.73 -0.27 20.47
CA ALA A 116 26.22 0.73 21.39
C ALA A 116 26.25 0.26 22.86
N LEU A 117 25.89 -1.00 23.11
CA LEU A 117 25.95 -1.60 24.44
C LEU A 117 27.38 -1.66 24.96
N SER A 118 28.32 -2.09 24.12
CA SER A 118 29.74 -2.15 24.47
C SER A 118 30.28 -0.75 24.81
N ALA A 119 29.97 0.25 23.98
CA ALA A 119 30.41 1.63 24.20
C ALA A 119 29.79 2.24 25.47
N ALA A 120 28.51 1.96 25.75
CA ALA A 120 27.85 2.40 26.98
C ALA A 120 28.49 1.76 28.22
N SER A 121 28.75 0.45 28.17
CA SER A 121 29.39 -0.27 29.26
C SER A 121 30.80 0.26 29.55
N GLU A 122 31.59 0.52 28.49
CA GLU A 122 32.91 1.14 28.61
C GLU A 122 32.83 2.54 29.23
N ALA A 123 31.92 3.39 28.75
CA ALA A 123 31.72 4.73 29.30
C ALA A 123 31.30 4.70 30.78
N HIS A 124 30.45 3.75 31.17
CA HIS A 124 30.04 3.54 32.56
C HIS A 124 31.23 3.12 33.42
N GLN A 125 32.04 2.15 32.95
CA GLN A 125 33.22 1.67 33.67
C GLN A 125 34.30 2.75 33.80
N SER A 126 34.59 3.50 32.74
CA SER A 126 35.53 4.62 32.76
C SER A 126 35.07 5.74 33.69
N SER A 127 33.77 6.04 33.72
CA SER A 127 33.21 7.03 34.65
C SER A 127 33.34 6.60 36.11
N ALA A 128 33.10 5.31 36.40
CA ALA A 128 33.27 4.75 37.74
C ALA A 128 34.74 4.75 38.19
N ALA A 129 35.66 4.40 37.29
CA ALA A 129 37.10 4.47 37.54
C ALA A 129 37.55 5.92 37.80
N GLY A 130 37.18 6.85 36.93
CA GLY A 130 37.49 8.28 37.08
C GLY A 130 36.93 8.85 38.40
N ARG A 131 35.72 8.45 38.81
CA ARG A 131 35.15 8.85 40.10
C ARG A 131 36.00 8.38 41.29
N THR A 132 36.59 7.19 41.19
CA THR A 132 37.46 6.65 42.23
C THR A 132 38.75 7.47 42.33
N GLU A 133 39.35 7.84 41.20
CA GLU A 133 40.54 8.71 41.15
C GLU A 133 40.26 10.13 41.67
N LEU A 134 39.08 10.69 41.40
CA LEU A 134 38.69 12.00 41.94
C LEU A 134 38.53 11.96 43.46
N ILE A 135 37.94 10.90 44.03
CA ILE A 135 37.84 10.73 45.49
C ILE A 135 39.24 10.69 46.14
N GLU A 136 40.18 9.98 45.52
CA GLU A 136 41.57 9.97 46.01
C GLU A 136 42.22 11.36 45.91
N SER A 137 41.94 12.09 44.83
CA SER A 137 42.45 13.46 44.62
C SER A 137 41.92 14.44 45.67
N ILE A 138 40.62 14.39 45.99
CA ILE A 138 40.00 15.19 47.06
C ILE A 138 40.66 14.88 48.42
N SER A 139 40.86 13.59 48.72
CA SER A 139 41.53 13.16 49.96
C SER A 139 42.96 13.73 50.05
N ARG A 140 43.73 13.69 48.96
CA ARG A 140 45.08 14.27 48.89
C ARG A 140 45.06 15.79 49.06
N MET A 141 44.06 16.49 48.50
CA MET A 141 43.89 17.94 48.69
C MET A 141 43.58 18.31 50.15
N HIS A 142 42.71 17.55 50.82
CA HIS A 142 42.46 17.74 52.26
C HIS A 142 43.73 17.54 53.09
N GLN A 143 44.51 16.49 52.81
CA GLN A 143 45.80 16.28 53.47
C GLN A 143 46.78 17.43 53.22
N LEU A 144 46.78 18.01 52.02
CA LEU A 144 47.63 19.16 51.71
C LEU A 144 47.18 20.41 52.47
N SER A 145 45.87 20.61 52.61
CA SER A 145 45.29 21.70 53.40
C SER A 145 45.65 21.60 54.88
N GLU A 146 45.56 20.40 55.46
CA GLU A 146 46.00 20.15 56.85
C GLU A 146 47.50 20.45 57.03
N ARG A 147 48.35 20.00 56.09
CA ARG A 147 49.79 20.30 56.11
C ARG A 147 50.09 21.79 55.97
N ALA A 148 49.34 22.51 55.15
CA ALA A 148 49.46 23.96 55.00
C ALA A 148 49.08 24.66 56.32
N SER A 149 48.00 24.23 56.98
CA SER A 149 47.59 24.75 58.29
C SER A 149 48.65 24.51 59.36
N ALA A 150 49.19 23.29 59.46
CA ALA A 150 50.26 22.97 60.40
C ALA A 150 51.54 23.78 60.12
N SER A 151 51.87 24.01 58.84
CA SER A 151 53.00 24.86 58.46
C SER A 151 52.78 26.32 58.89
N ARG A 152 51.53 26.81 58.79
CA ARG A 152 51.16 28.16 59.28
C ARG A 152 51.44 28.31 60.76
N GLU A 153 51.02 27.34 61.58
CA GLU A 153 51.23 27.35 63.04
C GLU A 153 52.72 27.38 63.42
N LEU A 154 53.55 26.58 62.74
CA LEU A 154 55.01 26.58 62.96
C LEU A 154 55.65 27.94 62.63
N ILE A 155 55.18 28.59 61.57
CA ILE A 155 55.69 29.89 61.13
C ILE A 155 55.19 31.02 62.04
N GLU A 156 53.94 30.97 62.52
CA GLU A 156 53.43 31.88 63.55
C GLU A 156 54.24 31.75 64.86
N ALA A 157 54.60 30.53 65.26
CA ALA A 157 55.47 30.29 66.41
C ALA A 157 56.89 30.86 66.20
N LEU A 158 57.44 30.77 64.99
CA LEU A 158 58.71 31.41 64.63
C LEU A 158 58.61 32.94 64.69
N SER A 159 57.49 33.51 64.26
CA SER A 159 57.22 34.96 64.36
C SER A 159 57.24 35.43 65.81
N LEU A 160 56.56 34.68 66.70
CA LEU A 160 56.53 34.97 68.14
C LEU A 160 57.92 34.86 68.78
N ARG A 161 58.67 33.79 68.46
CA ARG A 161 60.07 33.64 68.90
C ARG A 161 60.96 34.77 68.43
N SER A 162 60.75 35.26 67.21
CA SER A 162 61.51 36.38 66.65
C SER A 162 61.20 37.69 67.37
N ASP A 163 59.94 37.92 67.76
CA ASP A 163 59.57 39.05 68.63
C ASP A 163 60.25 38.98 70.00
N ASP A 164 60.29 37.80 70.63
CA ASP A 164 61.01 37.61 71.89
C ASP A 164 62.50 37.95 71.77
N ILE A 165 63.16 37.50 70.69
CA ILE A 165 64.57 37.82 70.42
C ILE A 165 64.75 39.32 70.19
N GLN A 166 63.84 39.97 69.46
CA GLN A 166 63.88 41.43 69.24
C GLN A 166 63.83 42.17 70.58
N ARG A 167 62.92 41.79 71.49
CA ARG A 167 62.82 42.41 72.83
C ARG A 167 64.09 42.20 73.65
N VAL A 168 64.65 40.99 73.66
CA VAL A 168 65.91 40.69 74.37
C VAL A 168 67.06 41.52 73.80
N THR A 169 67.15 41.60 72.46
CA THR A 169 68.18 42.37 71.76
C THR A 169 68.10 43.87 72.10
N LEU A 170 66.89 44.43 72.19
CA LEU A 170 66.66 45.81 72.65
C LEU A 170 67.10 46.04 74.11
N VAL A 171 66.85 45.07 75.00
CA VAL A 171 67.34 45.13 76.40
C VAL A 171 68.86 45.11 76.45
N ILE A 172 69.51 44.22 75.70
CA ILE A 172 70.99 44.14 75.65
C ILE A 172 71.57 45.42 75.05
N GLN A 173 70.96 45.98 74.00
CA GLN A 173 71.34 47.29 73.43
C GLN A 173 71.28 48.39 74.49
N SER A 174 70.19 48.42 75.28
CA SER A 174 70.02 49.38 76.38
C SER A 174 71.08 49.19 77.47
N ILE A 175 71.38 47.94 77.85
CA ILE A 175 72.43 47.63 78.83
C ILE A 175 73.79 48.06 78.30
N ALA A 176 74.14 47.73 77.05
CA ALA A 176 75.39 48.13 76.43
C ALA A 176 75.54 49.66 76.38
N SER A 177 74.46 50.40 76.09
CA SER A 177 74.44 51.86 76.14
C SER A 177 74.67 52.40 77.56
N GLN A 178 74.02 51.82 78.57
CA GLN A 178 74.24 52.17 79.98
C GLN A 178 75.66 51.84 80.46
N THR A 179 76.20 50.67 80.10
CA THR A 179 77.58 50.26 80.42
C THR A 179 78.59 51.20 79.76
N ASN A 180 78.34 51.61 78.51
CA ASN A 180 79.16 52.59 77.81
C ASN A 180 79.17 53.95 78.55
N LEU A 181 78.02 54.41 79.04
CA LEU A 181 77.91 55.63 79.85
C LEU A 181 78.60 55.50 81.23
N LEU A 182 78.45 54.36 81.90
CA LEU A 182 79.12 54.05 83.17
C LEU A 182 80.64 54.02 83.01
N ALA A 183 81.13 53.34 81.97
CA ALA A 183 82.53 53.26 81.63
C ALA A 183 83.11 54.64 81.28
N LEU A 184 82.36 55.47 80.56
CA LEU A 184 82.73 56.85 80.28
C LEU A 184 82.88 57.67 81.58
N ASN A 185 81.91 57.57 82.49
CA ASN A 185 81.98 58.25 83.79
C ASN A 185 83.17 57.76 84.63
N ALA A 186 83.46 56.45 84.61
CA ALA A 186 84.61 55.87 85.30
C ALA A 186 85.94 56.33 84.68
N ALA A 187 86.04 56.43 83.35
CA ALA A 187 87.21 56.96 82.66
C ALA A 187 87.47 58.43 83.02
N ILE A 188 86.40 59.24 83.10
CA ILE A 188 86.47 60.64 83.52
C ILE A 188 87.00 60.75 84.96
N GLU A 189 86.47 59.96 85.89
CA GLU A 189 86.88 60.03 87.31
C GLU A 189 88.29 59.44 87.53
N ALA A 190 88.67 58.41 86.76
CA ALA A 190 90.03 57.88 86.74
C ALA A 190 91.05 58.90 86.23
N ALA A 191 90.71 59.68 85.20
CA ALA A 191 91.53 60.80 84.75
C ALA A 191 91.64 61.90 85.82
N ARG A 192 90.58 62.10 86.61
CA ARG A 192 90.53 63.07 87.72
C ARG A 192 91.42 62.72 88.91
N ALA A 193 91.63 61.42 89.16
CA ALA A 193 92.52 60.90 90.20
C ALA A 193 94.02 60.95 89.84
N GLY A 194 94.37 61.43 88.64
CA GLY A 194 95.76 61.60 88.20
C GLY A 194 96.54 60.28 88.13
N GLU A 195 97.80 60.26 88.61
CA GLU A 195 98.68 59.08 88.55
C GLU A 195 98.12 57.87 89.33
N HIS A 196 97.31 58.09 90.37
CA HIS A 196 96.68 57.00 91.15
C HIS A 196 95.51 56.32 90.41
N GLY A 197 94.93 56.98 89.39
CA GLY A 197 93.80 56.46 88.61
C GLY A 197 94.19 55.77 87.30
N ARG A 198 95.48 55.74 86.94
CA ARG A 198 95.97 55.33 85.62
C ARG A 198 95.59 53.89 85.23
N GLY A 199 95.62 52.96 86.18
CA GLY A 199 95.16 51.57 85.96
C GLY A 199 93.65 51.45 85.78
N PHE A 200 92.85 52.28 86.48
CA PHE A 200 91.40 52.31 86.33
C PHE A 200 90.97 52.92 84.99
N ALA A 201 91.71 53.90 84.47
CA ALA A 201 91.42 54.52 83.17
C ALA A 201 91.52 53.50 82.02
N VAL A 202 92.55 52.64 82.03
CA VAL A 202 92.72 51.58 81.02
C VAL A 202 91.57 50.58 81.06
N VAL A 203 91.15 50.15 82.26
CA VAL A 203 90.01 49.23 82.42
C VAL A 203 88.71 49.90 81.95
N ALA A 204 88.50 51.17 82.26
CA ALA A 204 87.31 51.92 81.85
C ALA A 204 87.22 52.06 80.31
N ASP A 205 88.33 52.35 79.63
CA ASP A 205 88.36 52.40 78.16
C ASP A 205 88.11 51.03 77.50
N GLU A 206 88.65 49.95 78.07
CA GLU A 206 88.39 48.59 77.58
C GLU A 206 86.91 48.21 77.75
N VAL A 207 86.29 48.50 78.90
CA VAL A 207 84.86 48.28 79.13
C VAL A 207 84.00 49.12 78.17
N ARG A 208 84.41 50.36 77.88
CA ARG A 208 83.74 51.23 76.91
C ARG A 208 83.81 50.64 75.50
N GLY A 209 84.98 50.17 75.08
CA GLY A 209 85.16 49.49 73.79
C GLY A 209 84.32 48.22 73.68
N LEU A 210 84.26 47.41 74.75
CA LEU A 210 83.42 46.23 74.82
C LEU A 210 81.93 46.58 74.69
N ALA A 211 81.47 47.61 75.39
CA ALA A 211 80.10 48.08 75.36
C ALA A 211 79.68 48.58 73.96
N ALA A 212 80.56 49.33 73.27
CA ALA A 212 80.31 49.78 71.90
C ALA A 212 80.23 48.60 70.89
N ARG A 213 81.13 47.60 71.04
CA ARG A 213 81.08 46.38 70.22
C ARG A 213 79.80 45.57 70.47
N THR A 214 79.39 45.45 71.74
CA THR A 214 78.11 44.80 72.09
C THR A 214 76.94 45.53 71.44
N ALA A 215 76.86 46.86 71.55
CA ALA A 215 75.80 47.66 70.94
C ALA A 215 75.76 47.56 69.40
N THR A 216 76.91 47.39 68.75
CA THR A 216 76.97 47.19 67.29
C THR A 216 76.46 45.79 66.93
N ALA A 217 76.94 44.76 67.62
CA ALA A 217 76.53 43.38 67.40
C ALA A 217 75.03 43.16 67.66
N THR A 218 74.46 43.79 68.69
CA THR A 218 73.01 43.72 68.93
C THR A 218 72.21 44.50 67.88
N GLY A 219 72.77 45.56 67.30
CA GLY A 219 72.16 46.23 66.14
C GLY A 219 72.05 45.30 64.93
N GLU A 220 73.13 44.59 64.58
CA GLU A 220 73.14 43.60 63.49
C GLU A 220 72.16 42.45 63.74
N VAL A 221 72.06 41.96 65.00
CA VAL A 221 71.05 40.97 65.39
C VAL A 221 69.63 41.50 65.19
N GLY A 222 69.38 42.77 65.54
CA GLY A 222 68.08 43.41 65.32
C GLY A 222 67.68 43.49 63.84
N GLU A 223 68.63 43.78 62.94
CA GLU A 223 68.38 43.77 61.49
C GLU A 223 68.08 42.36 60.98
N MET A 224 68.84 41.34 61.42
CA MET A 224 68.59 39.94 61.05
C MET A 224 67.20 39.47 61.52
N VAL A 225 66.79 39.83 62.75
CA VAL A 225 65.47 39.49 63.28
C VAL A 225 64.36 40.18 62.49
N ALA A 226 64.55 41.44 62.08
CA ALA A 226 63.60 42.15 61.24
C ALA A 226 63.44 41.50 59.86
N ASP A 227 64.53 41.06 59.22
CA ASP A 227 64.48 40.30 57.95
C ASP A 227 63.75 38.96 58.13
N ILE A 228 64.01 38.23 59.23
CA ILE A 228 63.28 37.00 59.57
C ILE A 228 61.79 37.28 59.71
N GLN A 229 61.39 38.33 60.43
CA GLN A 229 59.97 38.70 60.59
C GLN A 229 59.31 39.03 59.25
N GLN A 230 59.98 39.81 58.39
CA GLN A 230 59.47 40.16 57.07
C GLN A 230 59.27 38.91 56.19
N ARG A 231 60.26 38.02 56.13
CA ARG A 231 60.17 36.76 55.36
C ARG A 231 59.09 35.84 55.92
N THR A 232 58.98 35.74 57.24
CA THR A 232 57.94 34.96 57.93
C THR A 232 56.55 35.46 57.54
N ALA A 233 56.32 36.78 57.52
CA ALA A 233 55.05 37.35 57.08
C ALA A 233 54.73 37.03 55.60
N GLN A 234 55.74 37.07 54.71
CA GLN A 234 55.56 36.69 53.31
C GLN A 234 55.17 35.21 53.16
N VAL A 235 55.77 34.30 53.92
CA VAL A 235 55.42 32.87 53.86
C VAL A 235 54.02 32.62 54.41
N VAL A 236 53.58 33.33 55.46
CA VAL A 236 52.19 33.22 55.97
C VAL A 236 51.18 33.60 54.88
N GLU A 237 51.43 34.69 54.15
CA GLU A 237 50.54 35.11 53.05
C GLU A 237 50.52 34.08 51.91
N GLN A 238 51.67 33.49 51.56
CA GLN A 238 51.73 32.40 50.57
C GLN A 238 50.95 31.15 51.01
N ILE A 239 51.04 30.77 52.28
CA ILE A 239 50.27 29.65 52.83
C ILE A 239 48.77 29.94 52.79
N ARG A 240 48.36 31.18 53.12
CA ARG A 240 46.96 31.60 53.04
C ARG A 240 46.43 31.50 51.60
N GLN A 241 47.21 31.95 50.62
CA GLN A 241 46.85 31.83 49.20
C GLN A 241 46.75 30.36 48.78
N LEU A 242 47.72 29.52 49.15
CA LEU A 242 47.69 28.09 48.89
C LEU A 242 46.45 27.40 49.46
N SER A 243 46.03 27.74 50.68
CA SER A 243 44.79 27.22 51.27
C SER A 243 43.55 27.63 50.47
N GLY A 244 43.51 28.87 49.95
CA GLY A 244 42.43 29.33 49.08
C GLY A 244 42.40 28.58 47.74
N ASP A 245 43.57 28.40 47.11
CA ASP A 245 43.70 27.66 45.85
C ASP A 245 43.30 26.18 46.00
N LEU A 246 43.61 25.57 47.15
CA LEU A 246 43.20 24.20 47.46
C LEU A 246 41.67 24.07 47.62
N ASP A 247 41.01 25.02 48.26
CA ASP A 247 39.54 25.01 48.42
C ASP A 247 38.83 25.11 47.05
N VAL A 248 39.30 26.02 46.19
CA VAL A 248 38.83 26.14 44.80
C VAL A 248 39.11 24.84 44.02
N GLY A 249 40.28 24.24 44.22
CA GLY A 249 40.66 22.97 43.61
C GLY A 249 39.70 21.83 43.97
N VAL A 250 39.32 21.72 45.25
CA VAL A 250 38.35 20.72 45.72
C VAL A 250 37.00 20.93 45.04
N GLN A 251 36.47 22.15 45.02
CA GLN A 251 35.19 22.46 44.36
C GLN A 251 35.18 22.07 42.87
N GLN A 252 36.28 22.32 42.16
CA GLN A 252 36.41 21.97 40.74
C GLN A 252 36.43 20.46 40.51
N VAL A 253 37.09 19.71 41.40
CA VAL A 253 37.14 18.24 41.35
C VAL A 253 35.76 17.65 41.67
N GLU A 254 35.03 18.20 42.64
CA GLU A 254 33.65 17.80 42.96
C GLU A 254 32.70 18.01 41.76
N HIS A 255 32.79 19.17 41.10
CA HIS A 255 31.99 19.46 39.90
C HIS A 255 32.32 18.49 38.75
N THR A 256 33.60 18.11 38.61
CA THR A 256 34.01 17.08 37.64
C THR A 256 33.41 15.71 38.01
N GLY A 257 33.33 15.38 39.29
CA GLY A 257 32.66 14.17 39.78
C GLY A 257 31.18 14.12 39.41
N GLN A 258 30.46 15.24 39.51
CA GLN A 258 29.06 15.35 39.09
C GLN A 258 28.88 15.11 37.58
N HIS A 259 29.82 15.56 36.75
CA HIS A 259 29.81 15.27 35.32
C HIS A 259 30.01 13.78 35.02
N LEU A 260 30.91 13.10 35.73
CA LEU A 260 31.09 11.65 35.58
C LEU A 260 29.84 10.87 36.02
N ASP A 261 29.18 11.27 37.10
CA ASP A 261 27.91 10.68 37.54
C ASP A 261 26.81 10.85 36.47
N ASN A 262 26.79 11.99 35.78
CA ASN A 262 25.87 12.21 34.67
C ASN A 262 26.19 11.32 33.46
N ILE A 263 27.47 11.16 33.11
CA ILE A 263 27.90 10.26 32.02
C ILE A 263 27.52 8.81 32.34
N ALA A 264 27.77 8.33 33.55
CA ALA A 264 27.38 7.00 33.98
C ALA A 264 25.87 6.77 33.88
N ARG A 265 25.06 7.77 34.26
CA ARG A 265 23.60 7.70 34.14
C ARG A 265 23.13 7.66 32.68
N LEU A 266 23.74 8.46 31.80
CA LEU A 266 23.43 8.46 30.37
C LEU A 266 23.80 7.12 29.75
N ALA A 267 24.96 6.56 30.11
CA ALA A 267 25.38 5.23 29.67
C ALA A 267 24.36 4.15 30.07
N ALA A 268 23.92 4.13 31.34
CA ALA A 268 22.88 3.21 31.79
C ALA A 268 21.55 3.40 31.03
N GLY A 269 21.20 4.63 30.67
CA GLY A 269 20.05 4.93 29.81
C GLY A 269 20.18 4.32 28.41
N VAL A 270 21.37 4.38 27.80
CA VAL A 270 21.65 3.74 26.52
C VAL A 270 21.54 2.22 26.61
N GLU A 271 22.07 1.60 27.68
CA GLU A 271 21.93 0.15 27.89
C GLU A 271 20.45 -0.29 27.94
N GLN A 272 19.60 0.47 28.63
CA GLN A 272 18.17 0.21 28.68
C GLN A 272 17.50 0.34 27.31
N GLN A 273 17.81 1.41 26.57
CA GLN A 273 17.26 1.64 25.23
C GLN A 273 17.67 0.53 24.25
N VAL A 274 18.92 0.08 24.31
CA VAL A 274 19.39 -1.06 23.52
C VAL A 274 18.61 -2.34 23.89
N GLY A 275 18.29 -2.54 25.17
CA GLY A 275 17.43 -3.65 25.61
C GLY A 275 15.98 -3.58 25.08
N GLU A 276 15.44 -2.38 24.84
CA GLU A 276 14.15 -2.20 24.16
C GLU A 276 14.24 -2.48 22.66
N ILE A 277 15.30 -2.00 22.01
CA ILE A 277 15.57 -2.27 20.58
C ILE A 277 15.70 -3.77 20.34
N ALA A 278 16.44 -4.49 21.19
CA ALA A 278 16.61 -5.93 21.07
C ALA A 278 15.28 -6.70 21.17
N ARG A 279 14.36 -6.29 22.06
CA ARG A 279 13.01 -6.86 22.13
C ARG A 279 12.19 -6.54 20.88
N GLY A 280 12.25 -5.31 20.40
CA GLY A 280 11.57 -4.91 19.16
C GLY A 280 12.03 -5.72 17.95
N ALA A 281 13.34 -5.95 17.85
CA ALA A 281 13.94 -6.77 16.80
C ALA A 281 13.44 -8.22 16.84
N GLU A 282 13.31 -8.81 18.03
CA GLU A 282 12.78 -10.17 18.19
C GLU A 282 11.30 -10.25 17.78
N THR A 283 10.48 -9.26 18.17
CA THR A 283 9.08 -9.17 17.73
C THR A 283 8.98 -9.03 16.20
N ASN A 284 9.84 -8.22 15.57
CA ASN A 284 9.87 -8.08 14.12
C ASN A 284 10.23 -9.41 13.44
N ARG A 285 11.14 -10.19 14.02
CA ARG A 285 11.52 -11.52 13.52
C ARG A 285 10.34 -12.50 13.54
N GLU A 286 9.55 -12.52 14.61
CA GLU A 286 8.32 -13.34 14.71
C GLU A 286 7.25 -12.90 13.69
N GLN A 287 7.10 -11.59 13.48
CA GLN A 287 6.17 -11.04 12.49
C GLN A 287 6.60 -11.39 11.06
N LEU A 288 7.90 -11.36 10.77
CA LEU A 288 8.45 -11.77 9.48
C LEU A 288 8.18 -13.26 9.20
N ASP A 289 8.35 -14.13 10.19
CA ASP A 289 8.04 -15.56 10.06
C ASP A 289 6.55 -15.77 9.74
N SER A 290 5.67 -15.08 10.47
CA SER A 290 4.23 -15.11 10.22
C SER A 290 3.86 -14.59 8.82
N LEU A 291 4.55 -13.55 8.34
CA LEU A 291 4.37 -12.98 7.02
C LEU A 291 4.78 -13.96 5.92
N PHE A 292 5.88 -14.70 6.07
CA PHE A 292 6.28 -15.74 5.11
C PHE A 292 5.24 -16.86 5.03
N HIS A 293 4.71 -17.32 6.17
CA HIS A 293 3.63 -18.29 6.19
C HIS A 293 2.37 -17.79 5.46
N ALA A 294 1.98 -16.53 5.72
CA ALA A 294 0.83 -15.92 5.06
C ALA A 294 1.02 -15.78 3.54
N ILE A 295 2.24 -15.47 3.08
CA ILE A 295 2.54 -15.40 1.64
C ILE A 295 2.53 -16.78 0.99
N GLU A 296 3.07 -17.80 1.65
CA GLU A 296 3.07 -19.14 1.06
C GLU A 296 1.64 -19.67 0.93
N GLN A 297 0.80 -19.42 1.94
CA GLN A 297 -0.64 -19.70 1.84
C GLN A 297 -1.30 -18.93 0.70
N MET A 298 -1.02 -17.62 0.58
CA MET A 298 -1.55 -16.79 -0.50
C MET A 298 -1.12 -17.31 -1.88
N ARG A 299 0.12 -17.75 -2.04
CA ARG A 299 0.61 -18.35 -3.31
C ARG A 299 -0.15 -19.63 -3.66
N SER A 300 -0.42 -20.48 -2.67
CA SER A 300 -1.25 -21.67 -2.85
C SER A 300 -2.68 -21.29 -3.27
N ASP A 301 -3.31 -20.33 -2.58
CA ASP A 301 -4.68 -19.90 -2.88
C ASP A 301 -4.80 -19.25 -4.27
N LEU A 302 -3.77 -18.50 -4.69
CA LEU A 302 -3.69 -17.90 -6.03
C LEU A 302 -3.52 -18.96 -7.11
N ALA A 303 -2.72 -20.01 -6.88
CA ALA A 303 -2.56 -21.11 -7.82
C ALA A 303 -3.89 -21.88 -8.00
N ILE A 304 -4.63 -22.10 -6.92
CA ILE A 304 -5.98 -22.70 -6.97
C ILE A 304 -6.94 -21.78 -7.73
N SER A 305 -6.91 -20.47 -7.44
CA SER A 305 -7.75 -19.48 -8.09
C SER A 305 -7.49 -19.36 -9.60
N ASP A 306 -6.23 -19.43 -10.02
CA ASP A 306 -5.83 -19.43 -11.43
C ASP A 306 -6.40 -20.64 -12.18
N GLU A 307 -6.26 -21.84 -11.62
CA GLU A 307 -6.82 -23.06 -12.18
C GLU A 307 -8.36 -23.02 -12.25
N GLN A 308 -9.03 -22.52 -11.21
CA GLN A 308 -10.48 -22.32 -11.22
C GLN A 308 -10.91 -21.30 -12.28
N THR A 309 -10.16 -20.21 -12.44
CA THR A 309 -10.42 -19.16 -13.43
C THR A 309 -10.32 -19.74 -14.85
N ARG A 310 -9.29 -20.56 -15.11
CA ARG A 310 -9.12 -21.26 -16.40
C ARG A 310 -10.27 -22.21 -16.70
N ARG A 311 -10.70 -23.01 -15.72
CA ARG A 311 -11.87 -23.90 -15.87
C ARG A 311 -13.17 -23.14 -16.12
N LEU A 312 -13.38 -22.02 -15.45
CA LEU A 312 -14.53 -21.14 -15.69
C LEU A 312 -14.49 -20.55 -17.11
N ALA A 313 -13.31 -20.17 -17.61
CA ALA A 313 -13.12 -19.71 -18.97
C ALA A 313 -13.56 -20.78 -19.99
N GLU A 314 -13.05 -22.01 -19.81
CA GLU A 314 -13.37 -23.15 -20.67
C GLU A 314 -14.88 -23.47 -20.64
N ALA A 315 -15.49 -23.48 -19.46
CA ALA A 315 -16.92 -23.72 -19.29
C ALA A 315 -17.79 -22.62 -19.97
N ALA A 316 -17.39 -21.36 -19.86
CA ALA A 316 -18.09 -20.24 -20.51
C ALA A 316 -18.04 -20.38 -22.04
N VAL A 317 -16.87 -20.69 -22.62
CA VAL A 317 -16.71 -20.91 -24.07
C VAL A 317 -17.54 -22.09 -24.56
N GLN A 318 -17.60 -23.17 -23.78
CA GLN A 318 -18.45 -24.32 -24.10
C GLN A 318 -19.94 -23.97 -24.06
N MET A 319 -20.38 -23.22 -23.05
CA MET A 319 -21.77 -22.80 -22.91
C MET A 319 -22.19 -21.84 -24.04
N GLU A 320 -21.33 -20.90 -24.45
CA GLU A 320 -21.55 -20.06 -25.63
C GLU A 320 -21.72 -20.90 -26.90
N GLY A 321 -20.85 -21.90 -27.12
CA GLY A 321 -20.95 -22.79 -28.28
C GLY A 321 -22.21 -23.65 -28.29
N GLN A 322 -22.64 -24.13 -27.12
CA GLN A 322 -23.90 -24.87 -26.98
C GLN A 322 -25.10 -23.98 -27.28
N ALA A 323 -25.11 -22.75 -26.77
CA ALA A 323 -26.21 -21.82 -27.03
C ALA A 323 -26.28 -21.38 -28.50
N GLU A 324 -25.13 -21.18 -29.15
CA GLU A 324 -25.04 -20.94 -30.61
C GLU A 324 -25.66 -22.11 -31.39
N THR A 325 -25.31 -23.35 -31.03
CA THR A 325 -25.82 -24.57 -31.69
C THR A 325 -27.33 -24.76 -31.49
N ILE A 326 -27.85 -24.46 -30.30
CA ILE A 326 -29.29 -24.54 -30.03
C ILE A 326 -30.04 -23.45 -30.80
N SER A 327 -29.51 -22.22 -30.84
CA SER A 327 -30.10 -21.12 -31.60
C SER A 327 -30.17 -21.43 -33.09
N GLU A 328 -29.14 -22.06 -33.65
CA GLU A 328 -29.12 -22.54 -35.03
C GLU A 328 -30.24 -23.55 -35.30
N ARG A 329 -30.35 -24.60 -34.47
CA ARG A 329 -31.38 -25.63 -34.62
C ARG A 329 -32.79 -25.09 -34.45
N LEU A 330 -32.97 -24.11 -33.55
CA LEU A 330 -34.25 -23.43 -33.36
C LEU A 330 -34.67 -22.66 -34.61
N ALA A 331 -33.72 -22.00 -35.27
CA ALA A 331 -34.02 -21.28 -36.50
C ALA A 331 -34.48 -22.18 -37.66
N GLU A 332 -34.08 -23.46 -37.68
CA GLU A 332 -34.58 -24.43 -38.67
C GLU A 332 -36.06 -24.80 -38.44
N VAL A 333 -36.54 -24.73 -37.19
CA VAL A 333 -37.91 -25.11 -36.79
C VAL A 333 -38.84 -23.89 -36.73
N GLY A 334 -38.28 -22.68 -36.61
CA GLY A 334 -38.97 -21.39 -36.59
C GLY A 334 -38.52 -20.56 -35.39
N LEU A 335 -38.21 -19.27 -35.55
CA LEU A 335 -37.86 -18.41 -34.42
C LEU A 335 -39.13 -17.92 -33.70
N ASP A 336 -38.99 -17.48 -32.45
CA ASP A 336 -40.08 -16.76 -31.77
C ASP A 336 -40.40 -15.42 -32.48
N ASP A 337 -41.56 -14.83 -32.18
CA ASP A 337 -42.01 -13.57 -32.81
C ASP A 337 -41.00 -12.42 -32.68
N TYR A 338 -40.16 -12.43 -31.64
CA TYR A 338 -39.17 -11.39 -31.39
C TYR A 338 -38.00 -11.52 -32.37
N HIS A 339 -37.35 -12.69 -32.40
CA HIS A 339 -36.21 -12.96 -33.28
C HIS A 339 -36.61 -13.16 -34.73
N GLN A 340 -37.81 -13.71 -35.01
CA GLN A 340 -38.32 -13.89 -36.37
C GLN A 340 -38.47 -12.56 -37.10
N ARG A 341 -38.99 -11.52 -36.43
CA ARG A 341 -39.08 -10.16 -37.03
C ARG A 341 -37.71 -9.60 -37.37
N ILE A 342 -36.71 -9.80 -36.51
CA ILE A 342 -35.33 -9.36 -36.79
C ILE A 342 -34.73 -10.16 -37.95
N TYR A 343 -34.96 -11.47 -38.00
CA TYR A 343 -34.52 -12.33 -39.09
C TYR A 343 -35.12 -11.91 -40.42
N ASP A 344 -36.41 -11.60 -40.47
CA ASP A 344 -37.08 -11.14 -41.69
C ASP A 344 -36.50 -9.80 -42.18
N LEU A 345 -36.24 -8.86 -41.26
CA LEU A 345 -35.57 -7.59 -41.57
C LEU A 345 -34.14 -7.81 -42.08
N ALA A 346 -33.39 -8.73 -41.46
CA ALA A 346 -32.03 -9.06 -41.88
C ALA A 346 -32.03 -9.67 -43.28
N ARG A 347 -32.93 -10.63 -43.54
CA ARG A 347 -33.06 -11.27 -44.85
C ARG A 347 -33.47 -10.26 -45.93
N GLU A 348 -34.40 -9.37 -45.62
CA GLU A 348 -34.83 -8.30 -46.51
C GLU A 348 -33.65 -7.36 -46.84
N GLY A 349 -32.96 -6.86 -45.82
CA GLY A 349 -31.81 -5.97 -45.99
C GLY A 349 -30.67 -6.62 -46.77
N ALA A 350 -30.33 -7.88 -46.47
CA ALA A 350 -29.29 -8.62 -47.19
C ALA A 350 -29.66 -8.82 -48.66
N SER A 351 -30.94 -9.13 -48.94
CA SER A 351 -31.45 -9.26 -50.30
C SER A 351 -31.40 -7.93 -51.06
N GLN A 352 -31.74 -6.81 -50.41
CA GLN A 352 -31.65 -5.47 -50.99
C GLN A 352 -30.19 -5.08 -51.28
N ILE A 353 -29.26 -5.36 -50.37
CA ILE A 353 -27.83 -5.13 -50.58
C ILE A 353 -27.33 -5.95 -51.76
N ALA A 354 -27.66 -7.25 -51.79
CA ALA A 354 -27.26 -8.14 -52.87
C ALA A 354 -27.77 -7.64 -54.23
N ALA A 355 -29.09 -7.38 -54.34
CA ALA A 355 -29.71 -6.89 -55.56
C ALA A 355 -29.11 -5.55 -56.01
N ARG A 356 -28.85 -4.64 -55.07
CA ARG A 356 -28.25 -3.34 -55.38
C ARG A 356 -26.81 -3.47 -55.85
N PHE A 357 -26.01 -4.31 -55.19
CA PHE A 357 -24.62 -4.56 -55.56
C PHE A 357 -24.53 -5.21 -56.94
N GLU A 358 -25.37 -6.20 -57.22
CA GLU A 358 -25.42 -6.84 -58.53
C GLU A 358 -25.85 -5.86 -59.63
N ALA A 359 -26.89 -5.05 -59.40
CA ALA A 359 -27.32 -4.04 -60.36
C ALA A 359 -26.25 -2.98 -60.64
N ASP A 360 -25.51 -2.54 -59.61
CA ASP A 360 -24.45 -1.55 -59.75
C ASP A 360 -23.20 -2.14 -60.42
N VAL A 361 -22.95 -3.44 -60.26
CA VAL A 361 -21.95 -4.18 -61.03
C VAL A 361 -22.35 -4.29 -62.50
N ASP A 362 -23.60 -4.63 -62.80
CA ASP A 362 -24.09 -4.74 -64.17
C ASP A 362 -24.13 -3.39 -64.90
N GLN A 363 -24.29 -2.29 -64.15
CA GLN A 363 -24.21 -0.91 -64.65
C GLN A 363 -22.78 -0.34 -64.69
N GLY A 364 -21.76 -1.12 -64.29
CA GLY A 364 -20.36 -0.69 -64.29
C GLY A 364 -20.00 0.39 -63.27
N ARG A 365 -20.83 0.61 -62.23
CA ARG A 365 -20.54 1.57 -61.15
C ARG A 365 -19.48 1.08 -60.17
N VAL A 366 -19.34 -0.24 -60.04
CA VAL A 366 -18.29 -0.93 -59.26
C VAL A 366 -17.98 -2.27 -59.92
N SER A 367 -16.74 -2.75 -59.92
CA SER A 367 -16.44 -4.09 -60.44
C SER A 367 -16.72 -5.17 -59.38
N LEU A 368 -17.01 -6.40 -59.84
CA LEU A 368 -17.15 -7.52 -58.92
C LEU A 368 -15.84 -7.77 -58.15
N ASP A 369 -14.69 -7.63 -58.78
CA ASP A 369 -13.39 -7.80 -58.12
C ASP A 369 -13.13 -6.74 -57.04
N ASP A 370 -13.58 -5.49 -57.25
CA ASP A 370 -13.51 -4.45 -56.23
C ASP A 370 -14.34 -4.81 -55.00
N LEU A 371 -15.58 -5.29 -55.17
CA LEU A 371 -16.43 -5.74 -54.04
C LEU A 371 -15.81 -6.92 -53.29
N PHE A 372 -15.05 -7.77 -53.98
CA PHE A 372 -14.36 -8.92 -53.39
C PHE A 372 -12.92 -8.61 -52.95
N ASP A 373 -12.48 -7.35 -52.99
CA ASP A 373 -11.17 -6.94 -52.47
C ASP A 373 -11.06 -7.27 -50.97
N ARG A 374 -9.95 -7.88 -50.57
CA ARG A 374 -9.62 -8.24 -49.18
C ARG A 374 -8.28 -7.66 -48.74
N ASN A 375 -7.70 -6.75 -49.54
CA ASN A 375 -6.48 -6.06 -49.21
C ASN A 375 -6.76 -4.88 -48.28
N TYR A 376 -6.92 -5.16 -46.98
CA TYR A 376 -7.18 -4.16 -45.95
C TYR A 376 -5.94 -3.32 -45.67
N GLN A 377 -5.91 -2.08 -46.15
CA GLN A 377 -4.81 -1.15 -45.89
C GLN A 377 -5.08 -0.37 -44.60
N ALA A 378 -4.17 -0.43 -43.63
CA ALA A 378 -4.33 0.30 -42.38
C ALA A 378 -4.30 1.82 -42.61
N ILE A 379 -5.20 2.53 -41.94
CA ILE A 379 -5.22 3.99 -41.89
C ILE A 379 -4.30 4.43 -40.75
N ALA A 380 -3.31 5.27 -41.06
CA ALA A 380 -2.35 5.73 -40.07
C ALA A 380 -3.01 6.57 -38.96
N HIS A 381 -2.44 6.52 -37.75
CA HIS A 381 -2.86 7.34 -36.61
C HIS A 381 -4.31 7.16 -36.12
N THR A 382 -4.89 5.96 -36.29
CA THR A 382 -6.22 5.63 -35.75
C THR A 382 -6.12 4.62 -34.60
N ALA A 383 -6.81 4.89 -33.49
CA ALA A 383 -6.99 3.97 -32.37
C ALA A 383 -8.47 3.96 -31.95
N PRO A 384 -9.25 2.86 -32.14
CA PRO A 384 -8.85 1.55 -32.68
C PRO A 384 -8.41 1.57 -34.15
N ALA A 385 -7.67 0.53 -34.58
CA ALA A 385 -7.17 0.41 -35.94
C ALA A 385 -8.30 0.40 -36.99
N LYS A 386 -8.19 1.26 -37.99
CA LYS A 386 -9.10 1.34 -39.14
C LYS A 386 -8.40 0.94 -40.43
N PHE A 387 -9.19 0.50 -41.41
CA PHE A 387 -8.70 0.00 -42.68
C PHE A 387 -9.49 0.58 -43.84
N GLN A 388 -8.85 0.69 -44.99
CA GLN A 388 -9.46 1.06 -46.26
C GLN A 388 -9.37 -0.07 -47.29
N THR A 389 -10.37 -0.19 -48.16
CA THR A 389 -10.45 -1.14 -49.29
C THR A 389 -10.95 -0.44 -50.56
N ARG A 390 -10.86 -1.13 -51.70
CA ARG A 390 -11.29 -0.58 -53.00
C ARG A 390 -12.79 -0.26 -53.10
N PHE A 391 -13.63 -0.94 -52.34
CA PHE A 391 -15.08 -0.79 -52.39
C PHE A 391 -15.66 0.20 -51.37
N ASP A 392 -14.83 0.77 -50.49
CA ASP A 392 -15.29 1.60 -49.38
C ASP A 392 -16.10 2.81 -49.80
N ARG A 393 -15.61 3.55 -50.81
CA ARG A 393 -16.30 4.73 -51.33
C ARG A 393 -17.68 4.37 -51.89
N TYR A 394 -17.77 3.22 -52.54
CA TYR A 394 -19.02 2.73 -53.09
C TYR A 394 -20.00 2.34 -51.97
N THR A 395 -19.54 1.57 -50.99
CA THR A 395 -20.40 1.18 -49.86
C THR A 395 -20.84 2.37 -49.02
N ASP A 396 -20.01 3.39 -48.83
CA ASP A 396 -20.37 4.61 -48.10
C ASP A 396 -21.50 5.39 -48.80
N GLN A 397 -21.65 5.25 -50.11
CA GLN A 397 -22.74 5.87 -50.88
C GLN A 397 -24.01 5.02 -50.92
N VAL A 398 -23.87 3.70 -50.85
CA VAL A 398 -24.98 2.76 -51.12
C VAL A 398 -25.58 2.18 -49.84
N LEU A 399 -24.74 1.71 -48.92
CA LEU A 399 -25.20 1.01 -47.72
C LEU A 399 -26.05 1.87 -46.80
N PRO A 400 -25.81 3.17 -46.56
CA PRO A 400 -26.65 3.96 -45.66
C PRO A 400 -28.12 3.99 -46.07
N ALA A 401 -28.41 4.05 -47.38
CA ALA A 401 -29.77 4.06 -47.91
C ALA A 401 -30.54 2.75 -47.66
N ILE A 402 -29.84 1.65 -47.35
CA ILE A 402 -30.43 0.34 -47.06
C ILE A 402 -30.37 0.03 -45.55
N GLN A 403 -29.25 0.34 -44.89
CA GLN A 403 -29.00 0.03 -43.48
C GLN A 403 -29.79 0.94 -42.53
N GLU A 404 -29.87 2.25 -42.79
CA GLU A 404 -30.55 3.19 -41.89
C GLU A 404 -32.05 2.94 -41.79
N PRO A 405 -32.79 2.68 -42.89
CA PRO A 405 -34.23 2.40 -42.81
C PRO A 405 -34.60 1.14 -42.03
N LEU A 406 -33.66 0.23 -41.76
CA LEU A 406 -33.92 -0.97 -40.95
C LEU A 406 -34.04 -0.65 -39.46
N LEU A 407 -33.28 0.34 -38.95
CA LEU A 407 -33.22 0.66 -37.53
C LEU A 407 -34.60 1.02 -36.91
N PRO A 408 -35.41 1.94 -37.49
CA PRO A 408 -36.69 2.32 -36.88
C PRO A 408 -37.77 1.24 -36.99
N ARG A 409 -37.53 0.13 -37.71
CA ARG A 409 -38.53 -0.93 -37.95
C ARG A 409 -38.65 -1.90 -36.77
N HIS A 410 -37.77 -1.83 -35.78
CA HIS A 410 -37.88 -2.61 -34.55
C HIS A 410 -37.24 -1.88 -33.37
N GLU A 411 -37.97 -1.71 -32.27
CA GLU A 411 -37.56 -0.90 -31.11
C GLU A 411 -36.28 -1.40 -30.42
N GLY A 412 -36.01 -2.70 -30.53
CA GLY A 412 -34.79 -3.32 -29.98
C GLY A 412 -33.53 -3.15 -30.82
N LEU A 413 -33.63 -2.72 -32.09
CA LEU A 413 -32.46 -2.61 -32.98
C LEU A 413 -31.54 -1.46 -32.57
N VAL A 414 -30.25 -1.77 -32.44
CA VAL A 414 -29.18 -0.83 -32.10
C VAL A 414 -28.32 -0.54 -33.33
N PHE A 415 -28.04 -1.54 -34.17
CA PHE A 415 -27.32 -1.36 -35.42
C PHE A 415 -27.76 -2.36 -36.50
N ALA A 416 -27.55 -1.99 -37.76
CA ALA A 416 -27.72 -2.83 -38.93
C ALA A 416 -26.55 -2.56 -39.87
N ILE A 417 -25.65 -3.52 -40.04
CA ILE A 417 -24.37 -3.33 -40.75
C ILE A 417 -24.03 -4.52 -41.63
N ALA A 418 -23.55 -4.24 -42.83
CA ALA A 418 -22.93 -5.24 -43.69
C ALA A 418 -21.47 -5.44 -43.27
N CYS A 419 -21.01 -6.68 -43.19
CA CYS A 419 -19.60 -7.00 -42.94
C CYS A 419 -19.10 -8.08 -43.88
N THR A 420 -17.81 -8.04 -44.22
CA THR A 420 -17.16 -9.09 -45.00
C THR A 420 -16.93 -10.36 -44.17
N GLN A 421 -16.53 -11.44 -44.83
CA GLN A 421 -16.14 -12.70 -44.18
C GLN A 421 -15.05 -12.60 -43.11
N GLN A 422 -14.18 -11.59 -43.19
CA GLN A 422 -13.12 -11.36 -42.20
C GLN A 422 -13.55 -10.37 -41.09
N GLY A 423 -14.85 -10.09 -40.97
CA GLY A 423 -15.41 -9.20 -39.96
C GLY A 423 -15.15 -7.71 -40.22
N TYR A 424 -14.79 -7.33 -41.45
CA TYR A 424 -14.58 -5.92 -41.79
C TYR A 424 -15.91 -5.23 -42.09
N VAL A 425 -16.16 -4.12 -41.39
CA VAL A 425 -17.36 -3.28 -41.56
C VAL A 425 -16.97 -2.04 -42.36
N PRO A 426 -17.27 -2.02 -43.67
CA PRO A 426 -16.94 -0.87 -44.52
C PRO A 426 -17.75 0.36 -44.16
N THR A 427 -19.05 0.23 -43.91
CA THR A 427 -19.93 1.37 -43.64
C THR A 427 -20.86 1.02 -42.50
N HIS A 428 -20.68 1.71 -41.37
CA HIS A 428 -21.55 1.55 -40.21
C HIS A 428 -22.74 2.54 -40.28
N ASN A 429 -23.77 2.30 -39.48
CA ASN A 429 -24.83 3.30 -39.25
C ASN A 429 -24.26 4.67 -38.84
N ALA A 430 -24.97 5.75 -39.16
CA ALA A 430 -24.56 7.15 -39.00
C ALA A 430 -24.18 7.49 -37.54
N VAL A 431 -24.94 6.97 -36.57
CA VAL A 431 -24.67 7.20 -35.13
C VAL A 431 -23.31 6.65 -34.69
N PHE A 432 -22.78 5.63 -35.38
CA PHE A 432 -21.47 5.04 -35.11
C PHE A 432 -20.44 5.36 -36.21
N SER A 433 -20.67 6.42 -36.99
CA SER A 433 -19.77 6.89 -38.04
C SER A 433 -19.40 8.37 -37.86
N GLN A 434 -19.33 8.83 -36.61
CA GLN A 434 -18.98 10.22 -36.28
C GLN A 434 -17.52 10.52 -36.65
N PRO A 435 -17.15 11.76 -37.00
CA PRO A 435 -15.75 12.12 -37.26
C PRO A 435 -14.81 11.75 -36.11
N LEU A 436 -13.58 11.32 -36.44
CA LEU A 436 -12.57 10.98 -35.42
C LEU A 436 -12.15 12.21 -34.62
N THR A 437 -12.04 12.03 -33.30
CA THR A 437 -11.70 13.08 -32.33
C THR A 437 -10.23 13.02 -31.91
N GLY A 438 -9.58 11.86 -32.07
CA GLY A 438 -8.21 11.62 -31.61
C GLY A 438 -8.12 11.08 -30.17
N ASP A 439 -9.24 11.03 -29.44
CA ASP A 439 -9.34 10.35 -28.15
C ASP A 439 -9.77 8.88 -28.36
N PRO A 440 -8.91 7.89 -28.02
CA PRO A 440 -9.23 6.48 -28.21
C PRO A 440 -10.51 6.02 -27.50
N GLN A 441 -10.87 6.61 -26.35
CA GLN A 441 -12.06 6.20 -25.61
C GLN A 441 -13.34 6.67 -26.31
N VAL A 442 -13.33 7.90 -26.84
CA VAL A 442 -14.47 8.48 -27.58
C VAL A 442 -14.60 7.80 -28.95
N ASP A 443 -13.49 7.66 -29.67
CA ASP A 443 -13.48 7.11 -31.03
C ASP A 443 -13.87 5.63 -31.06
N THR A 444 -13.53 4.85 -30.02
CA THR A 444 -13.96 3.44 -29.87
C THR A 444 -15.48 3.29 -29.87
N VAL A 445 -16.20 4.25 -29.29
CA VAL A 445 -17.65 4.20 -29.11
C VAL A 445 -18.39 4.84 -30.29
N GLN A 446 -17.95 6.02 -30.74
CA GLN A 446 -18.68 6.87 -31.69
C GLN A 446 -18.29 6.65 -33.16
N ASN A 447 -17.13 6.03 -33.44
CA ASN A 447 -16.69 5.73 -34.80
C ASN A 447 -16.28 4.25 -34.95
N ARG A 448 -17.25 3.43 -35.34
CA ARG A 448 -17.10 1.99 -35.56
C ARG A 448 -17.06 1.57 -37.03
N THR A 449 -17.14 2.53 -37.96
CA THR A 449 -16.94 2.28 -39.41
C THR A 449 -15.48 2.01 -39.74
N LYS A 450 -15.21 1.39 -40.90
CA LYS A 450 -13.87 1.02 -41.39
C LYS A 450 -13.06 0.18 -40.39
N ARG A 451 -13.72 -0.53 -39.48
CA ARG A 451 -13.09 -1.34 -38.42
C ARG A 451 -13.23 -2.82 -38.77
N LYS A 452 -12.20 -3.59 -38.44
CA LYS A 452 -12.24 -5.05 -38.50
C LYS A 452 -12.52 -5.61 -37.10
N PHE A 453 -13.65 -6.30 -36.95
CA PHE A 453 -14.03 -7.01 -35.74
C PHE A 453 -13.49 -8.43 -35.84
N ALA A 454 -12.25 -8.60 -35.35
CA ALA A 454 -11.49 -9.85 -35.46
C ALA A 454 -11.76 -10.84 -34.31
N ASP A 455 -12.69 -10.51 -33.42
CA ASP A 455 -13.22 -11.41 -32.41
C ASP A 455 -14.08 -12.53 -33.03
N ARG A 456 -14.31 -13.60 -32.28
CA ARG A 456 -15.07 -14.77 -32.74
C ARG A 456 -16.45 -14.37 -33.29
N THR A 457 -17.18 -13.51 -32.58
CA THR A 457 -18.51 -13.03 -32.98
C THR A 457 -18.44 -12.24 -34.29
N GLY A 458 -17.52 -11.26 -34.36
CA GLY A 458 -17.34 -10.44 -35.56
C GLY A 458 -17.04 -11.24 -36.84
N ILE A 459 -16.14 -12.21 -36.76
CA ILE A 459 -15.77 -13.07 -37.90
C ILE A 459 -16.91 -14.04 -38.23
N ARG A 460 -17.56 -14.63 -37.22
CA ARG A 460 -18.59 -15.64 -37.42
C ARG A 460 -19.79 -15.08 -38.18
N CYS A 461 -20.27 -13.91 -37.81
CA CYS A 461 -21.36 -13.21 -38.48
C CYS A 461 -21.12 -12.91 -39.97
N GLY A 462 -19.87 -12.73 -40.39
CA GLY A 462 -19.54 -12.49 -41.79
C GLY A 462 -19.23 -13.76 -42.59
N SER A 463 -18.86 -14.86 -41.93
CA SER A 463 -18.28 -16.05 -42.56
C SER A 463 -19.23 -17.26 -42.63
N HIS A 464 -20.27 -17.30 -41.80
CA HIS A 464 -21.26 -18.38 -41.85
C HIS A 464 -22.07 -18.35 -43.15
N GLN A 465 -22.53 -19.53 -43.59
CA GLN A 465 -23.41 -19.69 -44.77
C GLN A 465 -24.76 -20.33 -44.40
N GLN A 466 -25.03 -20.44 -43.09
CA GLN A 466 -26.32 -20.90 -42.56
C GLN A 466 -27.43 -19.89 -42.87
N LEU A 467 -28.69 -20.33 -42.79
CA LEU A 467 -29.86 -19.48 -42.99
C LEU A 467 -29.84 -18.25 -42.07
N VAL A 468 -29.50 -18.47 -40.81
CA VAL A 468 -29.32 -17.43 -39.81
C VAL A 468 -28.28 -17.89 -38.80
N LEU A 469 -27.56 -16.93 -38.25
CA LEU A 469 -26.72 -17.13 -37.08
C LEU A 469 -27.13 -16.11 -36.02
N LEU A 470 -27.58 -16.59 -34.88
CA LEU A 470 -27.89 -15.79 -33.70
C LEU A 470 -26.79 -15.99 -32.66
N GLN A 471 -26.07 -14.92 -32.37
CA GLN A 471 -25.05 -14.90 -31.32
C GLN A 471 -25.49 -13.94 -30.22
N THR A 472 -25.06 -14.22 -29.00
CA THR A 472 -25.20 -13.29 -27.90
C THR A 472 -23.81 -13.01 -27.37
N TYR A 473 -23.50 -11.74 -27.17
CA TYR A 473 -22.19 -11.32 -26.69
C TYR A 473 -22.30 -10.08 -25.82
N THR A 474 -21.27 -9.89 -25.00
CA THR A 474 -21.07 -8.66 -24.22
C THR A 474 -20.21 -7.71 -25.05
N ARG A 475 -20.69 -6.49 -25.30
CA ARG A 475 -19.88 -5.45 -25.96
C ARG A 475 -18.69 -5.06 -25.08
N ASP A 476 -17.70 -4.40 -25.69
CA ASP A 476 -16.57 -3.74 -25.00
C ASP A 476 -17.04 -2.80 -23.85
N THR A 477 -18.29 -2.33 -23.89
CA THR A 477 -18.94 -1.46 -22.90
C THR A 477 -19.58 -2.21 -21.71
N GLY A 478 -19.60 -3.55 -21.72
CA GLY A 478 -20.31 -4.37 -20.73
C GLY A 478 -21.80 -4.59 -21.02
N GLU A 479 -22.34 -3.97 -22.08
CA GLU A 479 -23.73 -4.16 -22.50
C GLU A 479 -23.92 -5.50 -23.21
N LEU A 480 -24.93 -6.25 -22.80
CA LEU A 480 -25.34 -7.50 -23.42
C LEU A 480 -26.18 -7.25 -24.69
N MET A 481 -25.86 -7.97 -25.77
CA MET A 481 -26.46 -7.78 -27.09
C MET A 481 -26.68 -9.11 -27.80
N HIS A 482 -27.76 -9.20 -28.58
CA HIS A 482 -27.91 -10.20 -29.62
C HIS A 482 -27.36 -9.66 -30.95
N ASP A 483 -26.72 -10.54 -31.72
CA ASP A 483 -26.26 -10.32 -33.08
C ASP A 483 -26.92 -11.38 -33.96
N LEU A 484 -27.87 -10.96 -34.79
CA LEU A 484 -28.46 -11.83 -35.78
C LEU A 484 -27.83 -11.51 -37.14
N SER A 485 -27.31 -12.54 -37.80
CA SER A 485 -26.65 -12.40 -39.08
C SER A 485 -27.21 -13.35 -40.14
N VAL A 486 -27.27 -12.85 -41.37
CA VAL A 486 -27.66 -13.59 -42.56
C VAL A 486 -26.64 -13.37 -43.68
N PRO A 487 -26.35 -14.39 -44.51
CA PRO A 487 -25.35 -14.27 -45.57
C PRO A 487 -25.82 -13.36 -46.71
N ILE A 488 -24.90 -12.56 -47.23
CA ILE A 488 -25.04 -11.76 -48.45
C ILE A 488 -24.32 -12.51 -49.58
N MET A 489 -25.10 -13.00 -50.53
CA MET A 489 -24.62 -13.73 -51.71
C MET A 489 -24.69 -12.80 -52.92
N LEU A 490 -23.57 -12.70 -53.66
CA LEU A 490 -23.46 -11.92 -54.89
C LEU A 490 -23.08 -12.83 -56.05
N LYS A 491 -23.94 -12.98 -57.05
CA LYS A 491 -23.76 -13.87 -58.21
C LYS A 491 -23.32 -15.28 -57.81
N GLY A 492 -23.91 -15.81 -56.74
CA GLY A 492 -23.59 -17.13 -56.17
C GLY A 492 -22.32 -17.21 -55.32
N ARG A 493 -21.58 -16.09 -55.12
CA ARG A 493 -20.38 -16.02 -54.27
C ARG A 493 -20.73 -15.36 -52.93
N HIS A 494 -20.25 -15.93 -51.84
CA HIS A 494 -20.45 -15.37 -50.50
C HIS A 494 -19.57 -14.14 -50.28
N TRP A 495 -20.18 -12.96 -50.17
CA TRP A 495 -19.46 -11.71 -49.97
C TRP A 495 -19.15 -11.45 -48.48
N GLY A 496 -20.14 -11.72 -47.63
CA GLY A 496 -20.13 -11.45 -46.20
C GLY A 496 -21.53 -11.62 -45.62
N GLY A 497 -21.84 -10.97 -44.49
CA GLY A 497 -23.16 -11.05 -43.85
C GLY A 497 -23.76 -9.68 -43.55
N LEU A 498 -25.09 -9.60 -43.50
CA LEU A 498 -25.79 -8.48 -42.87
C LEU A 498 -26.06 -8.84 -41.41
N ARG A 499 -25.60 -7.97 -40.51
CA ARG A 499 -25.67 -8.11 -39.06
C ARG A 499 -26.63 -7.11 -38.47
N LEU A 500 -27.58 -7.59 -37.68
CA LEU A 500 -28.53 -6.79 -36.92
C LEU A 500 -28.23 -7.00 -35.44
N GLY A 501 -27.71 -5.96 -34.79
CA GLY A 501 -27.47 -5.95 -33.36
C GLY A 501 -28.68 -5.38 -32.64
N TYR A 502 -29.21 -6.11 -31.68
CA TYR A 502 -30.39 -5.68 -30.92
C TYR A 502 -30.31 -6.08 -29.45
N LYS A 503 -31.05 -5.35 -28.62
CA LYS A 503 -31.13 -5.63 -27.19
C LYS A 503 -31.95 -6.90 -26.95
N PRO A 504 -31.61 -7.70 -25.92
CA PRO A 504 -32.49 -8.77 -25.45
C PRO A 504 -33.89 -8.24 -25.15
N GLU A 505 -34.92 -9.06 -25.41
CA GLU A 505 -36.29 -8.72 -25.01
C GLU A 505 -36.31 -8.53 -23.49
N LYS A 506 -36.83 -7.39 -23.02
CA LYS A 506 -36.99 -7.18 -21.58
C LYS A 506 -38.05 -8.18 -21.09
N PRO A 507 -37.81 -8.94 -20.01
CA PRO A 507 -38.84 -9.78 -19.44
C PRO A 507 -40.05 -8.88 -19.08
N ARG A 508 -41.24 -9.29 -19.53
CA ARG A 508 -42.50 -8.63 -19.17
C ARG A 508 -42.84 -8.86 -17.72
#